data_AF-A0A1F3YW52-F1
#
_entry.id   AF-A0A1F3YW52-F1
#
_cell.length_a   1.000
_cell.length_b   1.000
_cell.length_c   1.000
_cell.angle_alpha   90.00
_cell.angle_beta   90.00
_cell.angle_gamma   90.00
#
_symmetry.space_group_name_H-M   'P 1'
#
loop_
_entity.id
_entity.type
_entity.pdbx_description
1 polymer ?
#
loop_
_entity_poly.entity_id
_entity_poly.type
_entity_poly.pdbx_seq_one_letter_code
_entity_poly.pdbx_strand_id
1 'polypeptide(L)'
;MRPEEYDADLQAYMDSVVEERLYSKIGSKDFVQNAIEAKDVFRLAIALEKDAILFFWEFLPYVNDKDKKIVRALIDEEKGHIRLLWKMKQELGQ
;
A
#
# COMPACT_ATOMS: atom_id res chain seq x y z
N MET A 1 -25.83 -10.98 0.23
CA MET A 1 -25.63 -9.60 0.72
C MET A 1 -25.32 -8.76 -0.49
N ARG A 2 -26.06 -7.67 -0.77
CA ARG A 2 -25.89 -6.91 -2.01
C ARG A 2 -24.54 -6.14 -1.95
N PRO A 3 -23.71 -6.15 -3.01
CA PRO A 3 -22.43 -5.40 -3.11
C PRO A 3 -22.59 -3.85 -3.14
N GLU A 4 -23.71 -3.36 -2.65
CA GLU A 4 -24.16 -1.97 -2.72
C GLU A 4 -23.79 -1.38 -1.34
N GLU A 5 -22.79 -0.52 -1.17
CA GLU A 5 -22.51 0.70 -1.91
C GLU A 5 -21.00 0.94 -2.05
N TYR A 6 -20.45 0.72 -3.25
CA TYR A 6 -19.28 1.48 -3.67
C TYR A 6 -19.78 2.88 -4.05
N ASP A 7 -20.01 3.73 -3.05
CA ASP A 7 -20.53 5.09 -3.25
C ASP A 7 -19.39 6.10 -3.46
N ALA A 8 -19.79 7.34 -3.74
CA ALA A 8 -18.84 8.43 -3.97
C ALA A 8 -18.00 8.76 -2.73
N ASP A 9 -18.51 8.51 -1.52
CA ASP A 9 -17.81 8.80 -0.26
C ASP A 9 -16.71 7.77 -0.01
N LEU A 10 -17.00 6.49 -0.25
CA LEU A 10 -16.00 5.44 -0.25
C LEU A 10 -14.97 5.67 -1.34
N GLN A 11 -15.40 6.01 -2.56
CA GLN A 11 -14.46 6.29 -3.64
C GLN A 11 -13.52 7.45 -3.27
N ALA A 12 -14.06 8.54 -2.72
CA ALA A 12 -13.26 9.67 -2.24
C ALA A 12 -12.31 9.28 -1.09
N TYR A 13 -12.74 8.40 -0.20
CA TYR A 13 -11.88 7.87 0.86
C TYR A 13 -10.74 7.01 0.28
N MET A 14 -11.04 6.08 -0.62
CA MET A 14 -10.03 5.25 -1.28
C MET A 14 -9.06 6.09 -2.10
N ASP A 15 -9.56 7.09 -2.83
CA ASP A 15 -8.75 8.06 -3.58
C ASP A 15 -7.86 8.86 -2.62
N SER A 16 -8.35 9.26 -1.44
CA SER A 16 -7.54 9.95 -0.43
C SER A 16 -6.39 9.08 0.11
N VAL A 17 -6.63 7.78 0.34
CA VAL A 17 -5.61 6.83 0.79
C VAL A 17 -4.48 6.71 -0.25
N VAL A 18 -4.82 6.77 -1.54
CA VAL A 18 -3.88 6.63 -2.66
C VAL A 18 -3.20 7.97 -3.02
N GLU A 19 -3.95 9.07 -3.04
CA GLU A 19 -3.48 10.41 -3.43
C GLU A 19 -2.59 11.07 -2.38
N GLU A 20 -2.88 10.87 -1.08
CA GLU A 20 -2.20 11.59 -0.01
C GLU A 20 -0.74 11.14 0.17
N ARG A 21 -0.39 9.93 -0.28
CA ARG A 21 0.89 9.32 0.08
C ARG A 21 1.88 9.05 -1.04
N LEU A 22 1.46 8.83 -2.29
CA LEU A 22 2.36 8.14 -3.23
C LEU A 22 2.44 8.67 -4.67
N TYR A 23 1.33 9.12 -5.26
CA TYR A 23 1.27 9.26 -6.72
C TYR A 23 0.98 10.67 -7.25
N SER A 24 0.50 11.59 -6.41
CA SER A 24 -0.16 12.82 -6.91
C SER A 24 0.76 14.01 -7.17
N LYS A 25 2.02 14.03 -6.72
CA LYS A 25 2.84 15.27 -6.74
C LYS A 25 4.28 15.14 -7.26
N ILE A 26 4.82 13.95 -7.42
CA ILE A 26 6.20 13.73 -7.90
C ILE A 26 6.17 12.55 -8.87
N GLY A 27 6.78 12.70 -10.05
CA GLY A 27 6.92 11.57 -10.98
C GLY A 27 7.63 10.40 -10.29
N SER A 28 7.20 9.16 -10.54
CA SER A 28 7.72 7.97 -9.83
C SER A 28 9.25 7.89 -9.83
N LYS A 29 9.89 8.39 -10.89
CA LYS A 29 11.34 8.48 -11.04
C LYS A 29 11.99 9.47 -10.07
N ASP A 30 11.47 10.69 -9.98
CA ASP A 30 12.03 11.74 -9.13
C ASP A 30 11.81 11.42 -7.65
N PHE A 31 10.71 10.76 -7.33
CA PHE A 31 10.41 10.28 -5.98
C PHE A 31 11.41 9.22 -5.50
N VAL A 32 11.65 8.22 -6.35
CA VAL A 32 12.64 7.17 -6.07
C VAL A 32 14.04 7.76 -5.98
N GLN A 33 14.40 8.68 -6.87
CA GLN A 33 15.69 9.37 -6.87
C GLN A 33 15.91 10.13 -5.54
N ASN A 34 14.93 10.92 -5.09
CA ASN A 34 14.99 11.64 -3.81
C ASN A 34 15.08 10.70 -2.61
N ALA A 35 14.36 9.57 -2.63
CA ALA A 35 14.43 8.58 -1.55
C ALA A 35 15.79 7.89 -1.47
N ILE A 36 16.42 7.62 -2.62
CA ILE A 36 17.79 7.10 -2.71
C ILE A 36 18.77 8.10 -2.12
N GLU A 37 18.66 9.37 -2.52
CA GLU A 37 19.54 10.45 -2.05
C GLU A 37 19.39 10.70 -0.54
N ALA A 38 18.16 10.59 -0.01
CA ALA A 38 17.89 10.72 1.41
C ALA A 38 18.30 9.48 2.25
N LYS A 39 18.81 8.41 1.62
CA LYS A 39 19.06 7.09 2.26
C LYS A 39 17.83 6.52 2.97
N ASP A 40 16.64 6.83 2.45
CA ASP A 40 15.36 6.57 3.11
C ASP A 40 14.48 5.58 2.33
N VAL A 41 15.08 4.91 1.34
CA VAL A 41 14.40 3.99 0.42
C VAL A 41 13.62 2.91 1.18
N PHE A 42 14.17 2.37 2.26
CA PHE A 42 13.45 1.37 3.05
C PHE A 42 12.25 1.93 3.80
N ARG A 43 12.34 3.14 4.36
CA ARG A 43 11.17 3.77 5.00
C ARG A 43 10.09 4.00 3.97
N LEU A 44 10.48 4.44 2.78
CA LEU A 44 9.55 4.68 1.70
C LEU A 44 8.89 3.37 1.22
N ALA A 45 9.68 2.34 0.93
CA ALA A 45 9.17 1.04 0.53
C ALA A 45 8.23 0.45 1.60
N ILE A 46 8.59 0.55 2.88
CA ILE A 46 7.72 0.09 3.97
C ILE A 46 6.42 0.91 4.05
N ALA A 47 6.46 2.22 3.77
CA ALA A 47 5.25 3.04 3.72
C ALA A 47 4.34 2.63 2.55
N LEU A 48 4.91 2.39 1.38
CA LEU A 48 4.23 1.83 0.20
C LEU A 48 3.45 0.56 0.55
N GLU A 49 4.11 -0.44 1.14
CA GLU A 49 3.43 -1.70 1.48
C GLU A 49 2.33 -1.52 2.54
N LYS A 50 2.51 -0.60 3.49
CA LYS A 50 1.48 -0.31 4.50
C LYS A 50 0.24 0.31 3.87
N ASP A 51 0.41 1.18 2.89
CA ASP A 51 -0.69 1.81 2.18
C ASP A 51 -1.43 0.80 1.31
N ALA A 52 -0.70 -0.12 0.65
CA ALA A 52 -1.30 -1.25 -0.07
C ALA A 52 -2.14 -2.15 0.86
N ILE A 53 -1.62 -2.47 2.06
CA ILE A 53 -2.37 -3.24 3.07
C ILE A 53 -3.66 -2.52 3.46
N LEU A 54 -3.60 -1.21 3.75
CA LEU A 54 -4.79 -0.44 4.11
C LEU A 54 -5.80 -0.46 2.97
N PHE A 55 -5.36 -0.21 1.74
CA PHE A 55 -6.20 -0.27 0.55
C PHE A 55 -6.91 -1.62 0.41
N PHE A 56 -6.19 -2.74 0.50
CA PHE A 56 -6.79 -4.06 0.39
C PHE A 56 -7.76 -4.41 1.53
N TRP A 57 -7.48 -3.92 2.75
CA TRP A 57 -8.40 -4.08 3.88
C TRP A 57 -9.72 -3.36 3.66
N GLU A 58 -9.65 -2.10 3.22
CA GLU A 58 -10.83 -1.28 2.93
C GLU A 58 -11.60 -1.82 1.71
N PHE A 59 -10.92 -2.51 0.79
CA PHE A 59 -11.54 -3.13 -0.37
C PHE A 59 -12.27 -4.46 -0.06
N LEU A 60 -11.94 -5.16 1.04
CA LEU A 60 -12.50 -6.48 1.39
C LEU A 60 -14.03 -6.58 1.45
N PRO A 61 -14.77 -5.58 1.96
CA PRO A 61 -16.23 -5.60 1.97
C PRO A 61 -16.86 -5.62 0.58
N TYR A 62 -16.15 -5.11 -0.43
CA TYR A 62 -16.67 -4.87 -1.79
C TYR A 62 -16.39 -6.02 -2.76
N VAL A 63 -15.55 -6.98 -2.36
CA VAL A 63 -15.28 -8.19 -3.15
C VAL A 63 -16.22 -9.32 -2.79
N ASN A 64 -16.54 -10.15 -3.78
CA ASN A 64 -17.34 -11.36 -3.55
C ASN A 64 -16.57 -12.39 -2.69
N ASP A 65 -17.27 -13.37 -2.12
CA ASP A 65 -16.66 -14.32 -1.17
C ASP A 65 -15.56 -15.20 -1.78
N LYS A 66 -15.59 -15.44 -3.09
CA LYS A 66 -14.54 -16.16 -3.80
C LYS A 66 -13.25 -15.33 -3.84
N ASP A 67 -13.38 -14.04 -4.13
CA ASP A 67 -12.26 -13.12 -4.32
C ASP A 67 -11.72 -12.56 -2.99
N LYS A 68 -12.51 -12.57 -1.91
CA LYS A 68 -12.02 -12.26 -0.54
C LYS A 68 -10.79 -13.07 -0.14
N LYS A 69 -10.69 -14.32 -0.60
CA LYS A 69 -9.51 -15.16 -0.32
C LYS A 69 -8.26 -14.62 -1.02
N ILE A 70 -8.41 -14.10 -2.24
CA ILE A 70 -7.32 -13.51 -3.03
C ILE A 70 -6.87 -12.21 -2.36
N VAL A 71 -7.81 -11.33 -1.99
CA VAL A 71 -7.47 -10.06 -1.33
C VAL A 71 -6.76 -10.29 0.01
N ARG A 72 -7.19 -11.28 0.80
CA ARG A 72 -6.46 -11.67 2.02
C ARG A 72 -5.06 -12.19 1.75
N ALA A 73 -4.86 -12.95 0.67
CA ALA A 73 -3.54 -13.42 0.29
C ALA A 73 -2.61 -12.25 -0.08
N LEU A 74 -3.10 -11.26 -0.83
CA LEU A 74 -2.36 -10.04 -1.15
C LEU A 74 -1.95 -9.28 0.13
N ILE A 75 -2.88 -9.10 1.08
CA ILE A 75 -2.57 -8.49 2.37
C ILE A 75 -1.44 -9.24 3.10
N ASP A 76 -1.45 -10.57 3.08
CA ASP A 76 -0.41 -11.37 3.77
C ASP A 76 0.94 -11.34 3.05
N GLU A 77 0.93 -11.21 1.72
CA GLU A 77 2.10 -10.99 0.87
C GLU A 77 2.78 -9.65 1.22
N GLU A 78 2.03 -8.54 1.27
CA GLU A 78 2.59 -7.23 1.61
C GLU A 78 3.13 -7.16 3.04
N LYS A 79 2.49 -7.83 4.00
CA LYS A 79 3.06 -8.00 5.35
C LYS A 79 4.41 -8.74 5.29
N GLY A 80 4.55 -9.69 4.37
CA GLY A 80 5.79 -10.40 4.08
C GLY A 80 6.87 -9.47 3.56
N HIS A 81 6.54 -8.62 2.59
CA HIS A 81 7.44 -7.60 2.04
C HIS A 81 7.93 -6.65 3.14
N ILE A 82 7.06 -6.16 4.02
CA ILE A 82 7.47 -5.31 5.17
C ILE A 82 8.49 -6.00 6.06
N ARG A 83 8.29 -7.28 6.41
CA ARG A 83 9.23 -8.03 7.25
C ARG A 83 10.59 -8.19 6.55
N LEU A 84 10.58 -8.46 5.25
CA LEU A 84 11.80 -8.59 4.45
C LEU A 84 12.55 -7.25 4.37
N LEU A 85 11.85 -6.18 3.99
CA LEU A 85 12.41 -4.82 3.90
C LEU A 85 13.00 -4.37 5.24
N TRP A 86 12.31 -4.65 6.35
CA TRP A 86 12.83 -4.32 7.68
C TRP A 86 14.12 -5.08 8.00
N LYS A 87 14.18 -6.38 7.69
CA LYS A 87 15.39 -7.20 7.87
C LYS A 87 16.55 -6.66 7.04
N MET A 88 16.32 -6.37 5.76
CA MET A 88 17.33 -5.81 4.86
C MET A 88 17.86 -4.45 5.36
N LYS A 89 16.97 -3.59 5.87
CA LYS A 89 17.35 -2.31 6.49
C LYS A 89 18.33 -2.51 7.66
N GLN A 90 18.05 -3.47 8.54
CA GLN A 90 18.94 -3.78 9.67
C GLN A 90 20.30 -4.33 9.22
N GLU A 91 20.32 -5.24 8.23
CA GLU A 91 21.55 -5.84 7.70
C GLU A 91 22.47 -4.81 7.03
N LEU A 92 21.89 -3.77 6.41
CA LEU A 92 22.62 -2.68 5.77
C LEU A 92 23.00 -1.54 6.71
N GLY A 93 22.66 -1.64 8.01
CA GLY A 93 22.99 -0.64 9.02
C GLY A 93 22.32 0.72 8.83
N GLN A 94 21.11 0.72 8.24
CA GLN A 94 20.28 1.92 8.01
C GLN A 94 19.14 2.05 9.03
#